data_AF-A0A1X6WKC9-F1
#
_entry.id   AF-A0A1X6WKC9-F1
#
_cell.length_a   1.000
_cell.length_b   1.000
_cell.length_c   1.000
_cell.angle_alpha   90.00
_cell.angle_beta   90.00
_cell.angle_gamma   90.00
#
_symmetry.space_group_name_H-M   'P 1'
#
loop_
_entity.id
_entity.type
_entity.pdbx_description
1 polymer ?
#
loop_
_entity_poly.entity_id
_entity_poly.type
_entity_poly.pdbx_seq_one_letter_code
_entity_poly.pdbx_strand_id
1 'polypeptide(L)'
;MLVREITQTDNQSVKKLIQSSLKKLGFDKPGTAYYDPELNDLYTFYKTRNKAMYWVVEEEGKIVGGVGIAPFKDNICELQKLYVSPEIQGKGLA
;
A
#
# COMPACT_ATOMS: atom_id res chain seq x y z
N MET A 1 -9.36 -14.43 4.60
CA MET A 1 -8.91 -13.36 3.68
C MET A 1 -9.97 -12.28 3.61
N LEU A 2 -9.60 -11.04 3.93
CA LEU A 2 -10.51 -9.90 4.06
C LEU A 2 -9.92 -8.69 3.33
N VAL A 3 -10.69 -8.06 2.45
CA VAL A 3 -10.35 -6.76 1.86
C VAL A 3 -11.08 -5.68 2.66
N ARG A 4 -10.34 -4.69 3.16
CA ARG A 4 -10.89 -3.61 3.97
C ARG A 4 -10.08 -2.33 3.83
N GLU A 5 -10.64 -1.20 4.27
CA GLU A 5 -9.88 0.03 4.41
C GLU A 5 -8.74 -0.14 5.41
N ILE A 6 -7.64 0.59 5.18
CA ILE A 6 -6.53 0.66 6.12
C ILE A 6 -6.99 1.28 7.45
N THR A 7 -6.43 0.79 8.54
CA THR A 7 -6.53 1.38 9.87
C THR A 7 -5.16 1.88 10.32
N GLN A 8 -5.14 2.76 11.32
CA GLN A 8 -3.87 3.32 11.84
C GLN A 8 -2.90 2.22 12.33
N THR A 9 -3.43 1.09 12.83
CA THR A 9 -2.61 -0.04 13.30
C THR A 9 -1.92 -0.81 12.17
N ASP A 10 -2.38 -0.67 10.92
CA ASP A 10 -1.80 -1.37 9.77
C ASP A 10 -0.57 -0.67 9.18
N ASN A 11 -0.36 0.62 9.50
CA ASN A 11 0.68 1.46 8.89
C ASN A 11 2.07 0.79 8.89
N GLN A 12 2.48 0.22 10.04
CA GLN A 12 3.78 -0.42 10.14
C GLN A 12 3.88 -1.69 9.29
N SER A 13 2.81 -2.48 9.21
CA SER A 13 2.76 -3.71 8.42
C SER A 13 2.79 -3.41 6.93
N VAL A 14 2.01 -2.42 6.47
CA VAL A 14 2.00 -1.97 5.07
C VAL A 14 3.36 -1.40 4.68
N LYS A 15 3.98 -0.54 5.51
CA LYS A 15 5.34 -0.03 5.28
C LYS A 15 6.34 -1.15 5.06
N LYS A 16 6.34 -2.16 5.94
CA LYS A 16 7.24 -3.32 5.83
C LYS A 16 6.99 -4.11 4.54
N LEU A 17 5.73 -4.31 4.15
CA LEU A 17 5.38 -4.97 2.89
C LEU A 17 5.96 -4.24 1.68
N ILE A 18 5.75 -2.93 1.60
CA ILE A 18 6.24 -2.09 0.50
C ILE A 18 7.76 -2.11 0.43
N GLN A 19 8.42 -1.87 1.56
CA GLN A 19 9.88 -1.82 1.64
C GLN A 19 10.51 -3.19 1.32
N SER A 20 9.97 -4.29 1.86
CA SER A 20 10.48 -5.63 1.54
C SER A 20 10.33 -6.00 0.07
N SER A 21 9.20 -5.61 -0.56
CA SER A 21 8.96 -5.83 -1.99
C SER A 21 9.97 -5.09 -2.86
N LEU A 22 10.23 -3.81 -2.55
CA LEU A 22 11.18 -2.98 -3.29
C LEU A 22 12.63 -3.41 -3.06
N LYS A 23 13.01 -3.68 -1.80
CA LYS A 23 14.36 -4.14 -1.46
C LYS A 23 14.72 -5.45 -2.14
N LYS A 24 13.79 -6.40 -2.23
CA LYS A 24 13.99 -7.68 -2.94
C LYS A 24 14.40 -7.48 -4.41
N LEU A 25 13.97 -6.38 -5.01
CA LEU A 25 14.26 -6.01 -6.40
C LEU A 25 15.41 -5.00 -6.53
N GLY A 26 16.13 -4.67 -5.45
CA GLY A 26 17.22 -3.69 -5.45
C GLY A 26 16.76 -2.23 -5.61
N PHE A 27 15.51 -1.93 -5.23
CA PHE A 27 14.95 -0.58 -5.24
C PHE A 27 14.95 0.08 -3.85
N ASP A 28 15.75 -0.39 -2.90
CA ASP A 28 16.05 0.32 -1.65
C ASP A 28 17.06 1.46 -1.87
N LYS A 29 16.73 2.35 -2.82
CA LYS A 29 17.57 3.51 -3.20
C LYS A 29 16.80 4.83 -3.14
N PRO A 30 17.47 5.97 -2.88
CA PRO A 30 16.84 7.29 -2.87
C PRO A 30 16.05 7.58 -4.16
N GLY A 31 14.94 8.30 -4.04
CA GLY A 31 14.05 8.63 -5.17
C GLY A 31 13.08 7.52 -5.58
N THR A 32 13.02 6.42 -4.82
CA THR A 32 12.00 5.38 -4.97
C THR A 32 10.98 5.45 -3.86
N ALA A 33 9.84 4.78 -4.07
CA ALA A 33 8.79 4.63 -3.06
C ALA A 33 9.29 4.02 -1.73
N TYR A 34 10.48 3.38 -1.71
CA TYR A 34 11.06 2.82 -0.49
C TYR A 34 11.29 3.89 0.59
N TYR A 35 11.56 5.13 0.17
CA TYR A 35 11.86 6.28 1.01
C TYR A 35 10.75 7.33 1.04
N ASP A 36 9.58 7.02 0.50
CA ASP A 36 8.40 7.89 0.57
C ASP A 36 8.05 8.18 2.05
N PRO A 37 8.02 9.45 2.49
CA PRO A 37 7.77 9.80 3.90
C PRO A 37 6.38 9.38 4.38
N GLU A 38 5.40 9.37 3.49
CA GLU A 38 4.03 8.93 3.77
C GLU A 38 3.92 7.46 4.15
N LEU A 39 4.93 6.61 3.86
CA LEU A 39 4.91 5.22 4.30
C LEU A 39 4.86 5.09 5.83
N ASN A 40 5.26 6.12 6.57
CA ASN A 40 5.16 6.12 8.03
C ASN A 40 3.71 6.20 8.52
N ASP A 41 2.81 6.81 7.74
CA ASP A 41 1.41 6.99 8.10
C ASP A 41 0.52 7.10 6.86
N LEU A 42 0.31 5.97 6.18
CA LEU A 42 -0.55 5.88 5.01
C LEU A 42 -2.02 6.09 5.38
N TYR A 43 -2.44 5.64 6.56
CA TYR A 43 -3.79 5.88 7.07
C TYR A 43 -4.13 7.38 7.03
N THR A 44 -3.33 8.22 7.70
CA THR A 44 -3.60 9.66 7.73
C THR A 44 -3.40 10.30 6.36
N PHE A 45 -2.38 9.87 5.62
CA PHE A 45 -2.09 10.40 4.29
C PHE A 45 -3.25 10.25 3.30
N TYR A 46 -3.90 9.08 3.25
CA TYR A 46 -5.07 8.87 2.38
C TYR A 46 -6.34 9.48 2.98
N LYS A 47 -6.55 9.36 4.30
CA LYS A 47 -7.75 9.90 4.96
C LYS A 47 -7.89 11.42 4.86
N THR A 48 -6.77 12.14 4.82
CA THR A 48 -6.77 13.62 4.72
C THR A 48 -6.97 14.14 3.29
N ARG A 49 -7.02 13.25 2.29
CA ARG A 49 -7.17 13.61 0.89
C ARG A 49 -8.61 13.42 0.42
N ASN A 50 -9.08 14.36 -0.40
CA ASN A 50 -10.41 14.26 -1.00
C ASN A 50 -10.44 13.12 -2.03
N LYS A 51 -11.51 12.31 -1.99
CA LYS A 51 -11.72 11.17 -2.92
C LYS A 51 -10.54 10.19 -2.99
N ALA A 52 -9.87 9.95 -1.86
CA ALA A 52 -8.75 9.04 -1.76
C ALA A 52 -9.02 7.96 -0.69
N MET A 53 -8.52 6.76 -0.91
CA MET A 53 -8.62 5.65 0.04
C MET A 53 -7.43 4.70 -0.11
N TYR A 54 -7.01 4.07 0.97
CA TYR A 54 -6.07 2.95 0.93
C TYR A 54 -6.75 1.69 1.44
N TRP A 55 -6.63 0.62 0.66
CA TRP A 55 -7.19 -0.69 0.96
C TRP A 55 -6.08 -1.66 1.29
N VAL A 56 -6.37 -2.60 2.18
CA VAL A 56 -5.48 -3.70 2.55
C VAL A 56 -6.17 -5.04 2.35
N VAL A 57 -5.37 -6.06 2.07
CA VAL A 57 -5.79 -7.46 2.12
C VAL A 57 -5.19 -8.08 3.36
N GLU A 58 -6.04 -8.60 4.24
CA GLU A 58 -5.66 -9.28 5.46
C GLU A 58 -5.93 -10.79 5.35
N GLU A 59 -4.95 -11.60 5.73
CA GLU A 59 -5.06 -13.05 5.84
C GLU A 59 -4.51 -13.49 7.19
N GLU A 60 -5.34 -14.14 8.01
CA GLU A 60 -4.97 -14.64 9.35
C GLU A 60 -4.32 -13.56 10.25
N GLY A 61 -4.87 -12.34 10.23
CA GLY A 61 -4.35 -11.21 11.01
C GLY A 61 -3.09 -10.56 10.44
N LYS A 62 -2.59 -11.02 9.29
CA LYS A 62 -1.43 -10.46 8.60
C LYS A 62 -1.86 -9.67 7.38
N ILE A 63 -1.29 -8.47 7.21
CA ILE A 63 -1.42 -7.71 5.96
C ILE A 63 -0.55 -8.36 4.88
N VAL A 64 -1.20 -8.83 3.82
CA VAL A 64 -0.57 -9.51 2.68
C VAL A 64 -0.64 -8.68 1.40
N GLY A 65 -1.40 -7.59 1.38
CA GLY A 65 -1.49 -6.71 0.22
C GLY A 65 -2.02 -5.33 0.58
N GLY A 66 -1.80 -4.37 -0.31
CA GLY A 66 -2.43 -3.06 -0.20
C GLY A 66 -2.36 -2.25 -1.49
N VAL A 67 -3.30 -1.32 -1.63
CA VAL A 67 -3.41 -0.39 -2.76
C VAL A 67 -4.03 0.93 -2.33
N GLY A 68 -3.42 2.03 -2.75
CA GLY A 68 -3.97 3.36 -2.67
C GLY A 68 -4.69 3.73 -3.95
N ILE A 69 -5.83 4.38 -3.83
CA ILE A 69 -6.56 4.96 -4.96
C ILE A 69 -6.76 6.43 -4.62
N ALA A 70 -6.23 7.33 -5.45
CA ALA A 70 -6.34 8.76 -5.22
C ALA A 70 -6.48 9.53 -6.55
N PRO A 71 -7.04 10.76 -6.52
CA PRO A 71 -7.10 11.59 -7.72
C PRO A 71 -5.71 11.92 -8.26
N PHE A 72 -5.57 11.89 -9.58
CA PHE A 72 -4.36 12.31 -10.27
C PHE A 72 -4.59 13.62 -11.03
N LYS A 73 -5.50 13.61 -12.01
CA LYS A 73 -5.85 14.80 -12.81
C LYS A 73 -7.26 14.68 -13.40
N ASP A 74 -8.01 15.78 -13.42
CA ASP A 74 -9.37 15.83 -13.97
C ASP A 74 -10.26 14.72 -13.37
N ASN A 75 -10.79 13.83 -14.20
CA ASN A 75 -11.58 12.67 -13.79
C ASN A 75 -10.75 11.37 -13.76
N ILE A 76 -9.42 11.48 -13.68
CA ILE A 76 -8.49 10.35 -13.65
C ILE A 76 -8.00 10.15 -12.21
N CYS A 77 -8.09 8.92 -11.73
CA CYS A 77 -7.43 8.47 -10.51
C CYS A 77 -6.22 7.60 -10.84
N GLU A 78 -5.32 7.47 -9.87
CA GLU A 78 -4.13 6.64 -9.96
C GLU A 78 -4.19 5.51 -8.92
N LEU A 79 -3.77 4.32 -9.34
CA LEU A 79 -3.40 3.25 -8.43
C LEU A 79 -2.01 3.52 -7.89
N GLN A 80 -1.94 3.83 -6.61
CA GLN A 80 -0.73 4.19 -5.90
C GLN A 80 -0.34 3.06 -4.96
N LYS A 81 0.96 2.78 -4.88
CA LYS A 81 1.51 1.88 -3.86
C LYS A 81 0.77 0.52 -3.80
N LEU A 82 0.49 -0.06 -4.97
CA LEU A 82 -0.03 -1.42 -5.12
C LEU A 82 1.10 -2.42 -4.87
N TYR A 83 1.04 -3.14 -3.75
CA TYR A 83 2.01 -4.18 -3.39
C TYR A 83 1.31 -5.37 -2.77
N VAL A 84 1.79 -6.57 -3.12
CA VAL A 84 1.30 -7.83 -2.58
C VAL A 84 2.45 -8.74 -2.21
N SER A 85 2.28 -9.48 -1.12
CA SER A 85 3.28 -10.41 -0.63
C SER A 85 3.42 -11.60 -1.59
N PRO A 86 4.61 -12.23 -1.68
CA PRO A 86 4.85 -13.33 -2.60
C PRO A 86 3.86 -14.48 -2.47
N GLU A 87 3.38 -14.75 -1.27
CA GLU A 87 2.44 -15.83 -0.97
C GLU A 87 1.05 -15.66 -1.62
N ILE A 88 0.66 -14.44 -2.00
CA ILE A 88 -0.63 -14.18 -2.67
C ILE A 88 -0.50 -13.81 -4.16
N GLN A 89 0.72 -13.74 -4.69
CA GLN A 89 0.94 -13.48 -6.11
C GLN A 89 0.38 -14.62 -6.98
N GLY A 90 -0.21 -14.25 -8.13
CA GLY A 90 -0.84 -15.22 -9.04
C GLY A 90 -2.20 -15.77 -8.59
N LYS A 91 -2.74 -15.30 -7.46
CA LYS A 91 -4.04 -15.74 -6.92
C LYS A 91 -5.23 -14.84 -7.27
N GLY A 92 -5.03 -13.81 -8.11
CA GLY A 92 -6.11 -12.90 -8.55
C GLY A 92 -6.60 -11.93 -7.48
N LEU A 93 -5.73 -11.56 -6.53
CA LEU A 93 -6.06 -10.70 -5.38
C LEU A 93 -5.59 -9.24 -5.55
N ALA A 94 -4.89 -8.95 -6.64
CA ALA A 94 -4.43 -7.63 -7.04
C ALA A 94 -5.05 -7.25 -8.38
#